data_AF-A0A922CC47-F1
#
_entry.id   AF-A0A922CC47-F1
#
_cell.length_a   1.000
_cell.length_b   1.000
_cell.length_c   1.000
_cell.angle_alpha   90.00
_cell.angle_beta   90.00
_cell.angle_gamma   90.00
#
_symmetry.space_group_name_H-M   'P 1'
#
loop_
_entity.id
_entity.type
_entity.pdbx_description
1 polymer ?
#
loop_
_entity_poly.entity_id
_entity_poly.type
_entity_poly.pdbx_seq_one_letter_code
_entity_poly.pdbx_strand_id
1 'polypeptide(L)'
;MKQSLIILIVLCGFIAAMVPRDRRAVNTEDEELFKSQSSTTASETANQPMICAKQTPCAWSIYKPISKYIEMNITNTYCICSATENCIITYDDSTINAYIHYCRPANHKEDIDQS
;
A
#
# COMPACT_ATOMS: atom_id res chain seq x y z
N MET A 1 -43.85 -37.29 18.36
CA MET A 1 -42.53 -37.31 17.68
C MET A 1 -42.24 -36.10 16.78
N LYS A 2 -43.22 -35.23 16.42
CA LYS A 2 -42.96 -34.03 15.57
C LYS A 2 -42.77 -32.71 16.34
N GLN A 3 -43.22 -32.61 17.59
CA GLN A 3 -43.08 -31.39 18.40
C GLN A 3 -41.69 -31.21 19.01
N SER A 4 -40.99 -32.30 19.36
CA SER A 4 -39.63 -32.22 19.93
C SER A 4 -38.58 -31.73 18.93
N LEU A 5 -38.83 -31.90 17.63
CA LEU A 5 -37.93 -31.49 16.56
C LEU A 5 -37.98 -29.97 16.30
N ILE A 6 -39.11 -29.33 16.61
CA ILE A 6 -39.28 -27.88 16.48
C ILE A 6 -38.56 -27.14 17.60
N ILE A 7 -38.53 -27.71 18.81
CA ILE A 7 -37.83 -27.10 19.97
C ILE A 7 -36.31 -27.07 19.76
N LEU A 8 -35.74 -28.09 19.10
CA LEU A 8 -34.30 -28.14 18.82
C LEU A 8 -33.83 -27.14 17.76
N ILE A 9 -34.70 -26.77 16.80
CA ILE A 9 -34.34 -25.81 15.73
C ILE A 9 -34.32 -24.37 16.25
N VAL A 10 -35.14 -24.04 17.26
CA VAL A 10 -35.18 -22.70 17.86
C VAL A 10 -33.96 -22.42 18.75
N LEU A 11 -33.31 -23.46 19.32
CA LEU A 11 -32.14 -23.27 20.19
C LEU A 11 -30.83 -23.01 19.44
N CYS A 12 -30.73 -23.36 18.15
CA CYS A 12 -29.49 -23.21 17.38
C CYS A 12 -29.34 -21.85 16.64
N GLY A 13 -30.33 -20.95 16.76
CA GLY A 13 -30.36 -19.67 16.03
C GLY A 13 -29.61 -18.50 16.67
N PHE A 14 -28.92 -18.68 17.81
CA PHE A 14 -28.37 -17.56 18.61
C PHE A 14 -26.84 -17.51 18.72
N ILE A 15 -26.11 -18.00 17.72
CA ILE A 15 -24.65 -17.79 17.61
C ILE A 15 -24.27 -17.33 16.20
N ALA A 16 -24.98 -16.32 15.69
CA ALA A 16 -24.41 -15.43 14.68
C ALA A 16 -23.45 -14.46 15.40
N ALA A 17 -22.17 -14.75 15.25
CA ALA A 17 -21.01 -13.97 15.64
C ALA A 17 -21.28 -12.47 15.86
N MET A 18 -21.28 -12.05 17.13
CA MET A 18 -20.94 -10.67 17.47
C MET A 18 -19.46 -10.48 17.15
N VAL A 19 -19.15 -10.05 15.93
CA VAL A 19 -17.88 -9.41 15.62
C VAL A 19 -17.89 -8.08 16.38
N PRO A 20 -16.96 -7.82 17.32
CA PRO A 20 -16.80 -6.49 17.88
C PRO A 20 -16.34 -5.59 16.74
N ARG A 21 -17.28 -4.84 16.17
CA ARG A 21 -16.97 -3.67 15.36
C ARG A 21 -16.63 -2.57 16.37
N ASP A 22 -15.43 -2.64 16.94
CA ASP A 22 -14.79 -1.44 17.47
C ASP A 22 -14.47 -0.53 16.27
N ARG A 23 -15.51 0.12 15.76
CA ARG A 23 -15.37 1.46 15.23
C ARG A 23 -14.94 2.30 16.42
N ARG A 24 -13.63 2.52 16.57
CA ARG A 24 -13.19 3.76 17.20
C ARG A 24 -13.83 4.87 16.38
N ALA A 25 -14.92 5.45 16.89
CA ALA A 25 -15.28 6.80 16.54
C ALA A 25 -14.06 7.63 16.91
N VAL A 26 -13.32 8.09 15.91
CA VAL A 26 -12.37 9.18 16.10
C VAL A 26 -13.25 10.35 16.51
N ASN A 27 -13.26 10.68 17.79
CA ASN A 27 -13.90 11.90 18.28
C ASN A 27 -13.27 13.07 17.53
N THR A 28 -14.08 13.71 16.68
CA THR A 28 -13.74 14.91 15.93
C THR A 28 -13.88 16.12 16.85
N GLU A 29 -13.04 16.24 17.88
CA GLU A 29 -13.00 17.46 18.70
C GLU A 29 -11.61 17.88 19.23
N ASP A 30 -10.53 17.19 18.87
CA ASP A 30 -9.15 17.60 19.24
C ASP A 30 -8.28 18.05 18.02
N GLU A 31 -8.90 18.54 16.93
CA GLU A 31 -8.19 18.96 15.70
C GLU A 31 -7.86 20.47 15.62
N GLU A 32 -8.09 21.24 16.68
CA GLU A 32 -7.82 22.69 16.68
C GLU A 32 -6.43 23.07 17.23
N LEU A 33 -5.64 22.12 17.78
CA LEU A 33 -4.34 22.45 18.39
C LEU A 33 -3.09 21.91 17.65
N PHE A 34 -3.24 21.09 16.60
CA PHE A 34 -2.11 20.68 15.75
C PHE A 34 -2.00 21.51 14.45
N LYS A 35 -2.88 22.50 14.27
CA LYS A 35 -2.90 23.39 13.10
C LYS A 35 -1.83 24.49 13.13
N SER A 36 -0.97 24.52 14.15
CA SER A 36 -0.06 25.67 14.39
C SER A 36 1.43 25.40 14.18
N GLN A 37 1.86 24.23 13.66
CA GLN A 37 3.30 23.99 13.44
C GLN A 37 3.71 23.46 12.06
N SER A 38 2.80 23.38 11.09
CA SER A 38 3.19 23.18 9.69
C SER A 38 2.74 24.33 8.80
N SER A 39 2.90 25.56 9.30
CA SER A 39 2.93 26.76 8.49
C SER A 39 4.28 26.87 7.79
N THR A 40 4.45 26.11 6.72
CA THR A 40 5.32 26.51 5.60
C THR A 40 4.62 26.14 4.30
N THR A 41 3.78 27.07 3.87
CA THR A 41 3.41 27.31 2.46
C THR A 41 2.75 26.14 1.73
N ALA A 42 1.53 25.79 2.15
CA ALA A 42 0.55 25.19 1.24
C ALA A 42 0.09 26.28 0.25
N SER A 43 0.91 26.53 -0.78
CA SER A 43 0.45 27.18 -1.99
C SER A 43 -0.32 26.16 -2.81
N GLU A 44 -1.57 26.49 -3.11
CA GLU A 44 -2.41 25.81 -4.09
C GLU A 44 -1.64 25.68 -5.42
N THR A 45 -1.10 24.49 -5.68
CA THR A 45 -0.70 24.05 -7.02
C THR A 45 -1.28 22.65 -7.20
N ALA A 46 -2.57 22.61 -7.54
CA ALA A 46 -3.21 21.38 -7.93
C ALA A 46 -2.48 20.78 -9.14
N ASN A 47 -2.11 19.51 -9.02
CA ASN A 47 -1.70 18.59 -10.10
C ASN A 47 -0.29 18.73 -10.68
N GLN A 48 0.76 18.86 -9.84
CA GLN A 48 2.09 18.43 -10.26
C GLN A 48 2.57 17.28 -9.37
N PRO A 49 2.95 16.12 -9.94
CA PRO A 49 3.46 15.01 -9.14
C PRO A 49 4.75 15.43 -8.45
N MET A 50 4.84 15.19 -7.14
CA MET A 50 6.03 15.47 -6.35
C MET A 50 7.19 14.56 -6.80
N ILE A 51 8.44 15.00 -6.62
CA ILE A 51 9.59 14.10 -6.82
C ILE A 51 9.64 13.06 -5.69
N CYS A 52 9.82 11.79 -6.04
CA CYS A 52 9.93 10.73 -5.05
C CYS A 52 11.12 10.94 -4.12
N ALA A 53 10.92 10.73 -2.81
CA ALA A 53 12.04 10.70 -1.87
C ALA A 53 12.91 9.46 -2.12
N LYS A 54 14.18 9.50 -1.70
CA LYS A 54 15.16 8.41 -1.96
C LYS A 54 14.71 7.02 -1.50
N GLN A 55 13.95 6.96 -0.40
CA GLN A 55 13.43 5.73 0.19
C GLN A 55 11.98 5.44 -0.20
N THR A 56 11.41 6.25 -1.09
CA THR A 56 10.07 6.03 -1.64
C THR A 56 10.20 5.28 -2.97
N PRO A 57 9.66 4.06 -3.07
CA PRO A 57 9.65 3.33 -4.33
C PRO A 57 8.78 4.04 -5.37
N CYS A 58 9.27 4.03 -6.61
CA CYS A 58 8.59 4.63 -7.77
C CYS A 58 7.71 3.62 -8.50
N ALA A 59 8.00 2.32 -8.39
CA ALA A 59 7.17 1.25 -8.95
C ALA A 59 7.44 -0.10 -8.26
N TRP A 60 6.59 -1.08 -8.57
CA TRP A 60 6.72 -2.47 -8.16
C TRP A 60 6.40 -3.39 -9.35
N SER A 61 7.18 -4.46 -9.52
CA SER A 61 6.84 -5.56 -10.43
C SER A 61 6.55 -6.81 -9.62
N ILE A 62 5.28 -7.19 -9.53
CA ILE A 62 4.86 -8.39 -8.82
C ILE A 62 5.07 -9.58 -9.75
N TYR A 63 5.71 -10.63 -9.26
CA TYR A 63 6.06 -11.81 -10.02
C TYR A 63 5.51 -13.10 -9.39
N LYS A 64 5.43 -14.17 -10.20
CA LYS A 64 5.12 -15.52 -9.68
C LYS A 64 6.28 -16.07 -8.83
N PRO A 65 6.03 -16.61 -7.62
CA PRO A 65 7.08 -17.01 -6.68
C PRO A 65 8.15 -17.94 -7.27
N ILE A 66 7.75 -18.90 -8.11
CA ILE A 66 8.63 -19.94 -8.64
C ILE A 66 9.33 -19.49 -9.93
N SER A 67 8.58 -18.98 -10.90
CA SER A 67 9.14 -18.67 -12.23
C SER A 67 9.72 -17.26 -12.34
N LYS A 68 9.52 -16.41 -11.33
CA LYS A 68 9.84 -14.97 -11.34
C LYS A 68 9.26 -14.22 -12.55
N TYR A 69 8.24 -14.80 -13.20
CA TYR A 69 7.53 -14.17 -14.30
C TYR A 69 6.68 -13.01 -13.77
N ILE A 70 6.89 -11.81 -14.30
CA ILE A 70 6.16 -10.61 -13.90
C ILE A 70 4.70 -10.74 -14.31
N GLU A 71 3.80 -10.74 -13.32
CA GLU A 71 2.36 -10.78 -13.56
C GLU A 71 1.78 -9.38 -13.72
N MET A 72 2.27 -8.42 -12.94
CA MET A 72 1.76 -7.06 -12.95
C MET A 72 2.84 -6.05 -12.56
N ASN A 73 2.72 -4.85 -13.13
CA ASN A 73 3.52 -3.69 -12.77
C ASN A 73 2.61 -2.63 -12.16
N ILE A 74 3.02 -2.08 -11.02
CA ILE A 74 2.31 -1.04 -10.29
C ILE A 74 3.21 0.17 -10.23
N THR A 75 2.76 1.30 -10.76
CA THR A 75 3.50 2.57 -10.69
C THR A 75 2.97 3.40 -9.53
N ASN A 76 3.87 4.03 -8.77
CA ASN A 76 3.49 4.98 -7.74
C ASN A 76 2.96 6.26 -8.40
N THR A 77 1.70 6.63 -8.15
CA THR A 77 1.05 7.80 -8.75
C THR A 77 1.20 9.07 -7.91
N TYR A 78 1.68 8.96 -6.66
CA TYR A 78 1.85 10.09 -5.76
C TYR A 78 3.15 10.86 -6.02
N CYS A 79 4.12 10.24 -6.68
CA CYS A 79 5.40 10.86 -7.00
C CYS A 79 5.98 10.34 -8.30
N ILE A 80 6.90 11.09 -8.89
CA ILE A 80 7.67 10.69 -10.08
C ILE A 80 9.17 10.82 -9.81
N CYS A 81 9.99 10.10 -10.58
CA CYS A 81 11.43 10.34 -10.57
C CYS A 81 11.76 11.69 -11.20
N SER A 82 12.89 12.28 -10.81
CA SER A 82 13.39 13.50 -11.44
C SER A 82 13.78 13.26 -12.89
N ALA A 83 13.86 14.32 -13.70
CA ALA A 83 14.19 14.21 -15.13
C ALA A 83 15.58 13.60 -15.42
N THR A 84 16.47 13.55 -14.43
CA THR A 84 17.81 12.95 -14.51
C THR A 84 17.88 11.53 -13.96
N GLU A 85 16.76 11.00 -13.46
CA GLU A 85 16.68 9.70 -12.81
C GLU A 85 15.69 8.78 -13.54
N ASN A 86 15.99 7.49 -13.51
CA ASN A 86 15.13 6.43 -14.01
C ASN A 86 14.57 5.62 -12.84
N CYS A 87 13.33 5.17 -12.99
CA CYS A 87 12.73 4.20 -12.08
C CYS A 87 13.24 2.81 -12.48
N ILE A 88 14.17 2.25 -11.70
CA ILE A 88 14.81 0.97 -12.02
C ILE A 88 14.66 -0.03 -10.87
N ILE A 89 14.76 -1.33 -11.18
CA ILE A 89 14.75 -2.39 -10.18
C ILE A 89 16.01 -2.25 -9.34
N THR A 90 15.86 -2.22 -8.02
CA THR A 90 17.03 -2.14 -7.12
C THR A 90 17.02 -3.18 -6.02
N TYR A 91 15.87 -3.79 -5.76
CA TYR A 91 15.71 -4.75 -4.69
C TYR A 91 14.65 -5.79 -5.06
N ASP A 92 14.91 -7.05 -4.75
CA ASP A 92 13.96 -8.15 -4.83
C ASP A 92 13.43 -8.44 -3.42
N ASP A 93 12.13 -8.21 -3.19
CA ASP A 93 11.44 -8.63 -1.99
C ASP A 93 10.74 -9.97 -2.22
N SER A 94 11.46 -11.06 -1.90
CA SER A 94 10.94 -12.41 -2.02
C SER A 94 9.82 -12.75 -1.05
N THR A 95 9.60 -11.95 0.00
CA THR A 95 8.52 -12.19 0.96
C THR A 95 7.14 -11.83 0.39
N ILE A 96 7.11 -10.84 -0.51
CA ILE A 96 5.90 -10.37 -1.21
C ILE A 96 5.89 -10.68 -2.70
N ASN A 97 6.93 -11.37 -3.18
CA ASN A 97 7.12 -11.72 -4.59
C ASN A 97 7.15 -10.49 -5.51
N ALA A 98 7.93 -9.48 -5.16
CA ALA A 98 7.97 -8.23 -5.90
C ALA A 98 9.39 -7.68 -6.07
N TYR A 99 9.70 -7.24 -7.29
CA TYR A 99 10.81 -6.33 -7.51
C TYR A 99 10.39 -4.91 -7.15
N ILE A 100 11.17 -4.26 -6.29
CA ILE A 100 10.95 -2.89 -5.86
C ILE A 100 11.84 -1.95 -6.68
N HIS A 101 11.20 -0.95 -7.28
CA HIS A 101 11.86 0.03 -8.13
C HIS A 101 12.07 1.33 -7.38
N TYR A 102 13.27 1.89 -7.50
CA TYR A 102 13.62 3.18 -6.92
C TYR A 102 14.22 4.09 -7.98
N CYS A 103 14.08 5.40 -7.78
CA CYS A 103 14.70 6.40 -8.64
C CYS A 103 16.21 6.36 -8.47
N ARG A 104 16.93 6.12 -9.58
CA ARG A 104 18.39 6.13 -9.63
C ARG A 104 18.85 7.01 -10.80
N PRO A 105 20.04 7.64 -10.73
CA PRO A 105 20.56 8.43 -11.83
C PRO A 105 20.57 7.64 -13.14
N ALA A 106 20.19 8.24 -14.26
CA ALA A 106 20.11 7.55 -15.55
C ALA A 106 21.45 6.94 -16.05
N ASN A 107 22.57 7.39 -15.48
CA ASN A 107 23.91 6.84 -15.74
C ASN A 107 24.27 5.64 -14.86
N HIS A 108 23.36 5.16 -14.01
CA HIS A 108 23.54 3.90 -13.31
C HIS A 108 23.45 2.79 -14.36
N LYS A 109 24.59 2.40 -14.94
CA LYS A 109 24.70 1.12 -15.61
C LYS A 109 24.37 0.08 -14.57
N GLU A 110 23.24 -0.58 -14.78
CA GLU A 110 22.87 -1.79 -14.08
C GLU A 110 23.96 -2.83 -14.36
N ASP A 111 24.86 -3.05 -13.41
CA ASP A 111 25.58 -4.31 -13.27
C ASP A 111 24.56 -5.38 -12.86
N ILE A 112 23.58 -5.68 -13.73
CA ILE A 112 22.80 -6.90 -13.65
C ILE A 112 23.68 -7.95 -14.31
N ASP A 113 24.69 -8.38 -13.55
CA ASP A 113 25.44 -9.59 -13.87
C ASP A 113 24.52 -10.79 -13.63
N GLN A 114 24.58 -11.69 -14.61
CA GLN A 114 23.85 -12.94 -14.66
C GLN A 114 24.40 -13.87 -13.57
N SER A 115 23.54 -14.34 -12.67
CA SER A 115 23.84 -15.50 -11.83
C SER A 115 22.61 -16.38 -11.67
#